data_AF-A0A2G9SFF5-F1
#
_entry.id   AF-A0A2G9SFF5-F1
#
_cell.length_a   1.000
_cell.length_b   1.000
_cell.length_c   1.000
_cell.angle_alpha   90.00
_cell.angle_beta   90.00
_cell.angle_gamma   90.00
#
_symmetry.space_group_name_H-M   'P 1'
#
loop_
_entity.id
_entity.type
_entity.pdbx_description
1 polymer ?
#
loop_
_entity_poly.entity_id
_entity_poly.type
_entity_poly.pdbx_seq_one_letter_code
_entity_poly.pdbx_strand_id
1 'polypeptide(L)' 'MIVVLEYDPKLMTGPPFYVPESDIEQLFGSACNYKLLKKIDAITERQRKWGLDYFYEKIYLVTPKSHS' A
#
# COMPACT_ATOMS: atom_id res chain seq x y z
N MET A 1 -4.90 10.95 2.78
CA MET A 1 -4.33 10.14 1.68
C MET A 1 -3.24 9.27 2.28
N ILE A 2 -3.19 7.99 1.93
CA ILE A 2 -2.15 7.07 2.38
C ILE A 2 -1.44 6.47 1.15
N VAL A 3 -0.15 6.19 1.29
CA VAL A 3 0.65 5.52 0.26
C VAL A 3 1.19 4.24 0.88
N VAL A 4 0.96 3.12 0.21
CA VAL A 4 1.49 1.81 0.61
C VAL A 4 2.23 1.18 -0.55
N LEU A 5 3.08 0.20 -0.24
CA LEU A 5 3.90 -0.49 -1.21
C LEU A 5 3.45 -1.93 -1.38
N GLU A 6 3.28 -2.34 -2.63
CA GLU A 6 2.91 -3.68 -3.03
C GLU A 6 4.13 -4.36 -3.68
N TYR A 7 4.62 -5.41 -3.03
CA TYR A 7 5.74 -6.26 -3.45
C TYR A 7 5.57 -7.65 -2.83
N ASP A 8 6.42 -8.64 -3.14
CA ASP A 8 6.36 -9.95 -2.46
C ASP A 8 7.01 -9.86 -1.08
N PRO A 9 6.25 -9.92 0.03
CA PRO A 9 6.80 -9.78 1.38
C PRO A 9 7.75 -10.92 1.78
N LYS A 10 7.81 -12.02 1.03
CA LYS A 10 8.78 -13.11 1.28
C LYS A 10 10.20 -12.72 0.86
N LEU A 11 10.35 -11.78 -0.05
CA LEU A 11 11.64 -11.37 -0.62
C LEU A 11 12.29 -10.23 0.16
N MET A 12 11.52 -9.49 0.96
CA MET A 12 12.02 -8.38 1.77
C MET A 12 11.26 -8.28 3.09
N THR A 13 11.98 -8.24 4.21
CA THR A 13 11.40 -8.10 5.57
C THR A 13 11.14 -6.65 5.99
N GLY A 14 11.47 -5.68 5.13
CA GLY A 14 11.40 -4.24 5.38
C GLY A 14 12.62 -3.65 6.11
N PRO A 15 12.68 -2.31 6.28
CA PRO A 15 11.74 -1.33 5.71
C PRO A 15 12.03 -1.02 4.23
N PRO A 16 11.02 -0.54 3.47
CA PRO A 16 9.62 -0.32 3.89
C PRO A 16 8.83 -1.62 4.03
N PHE A 17 7.96 -1.74 5.04
CA PHE A 17 7.15 -2.94 5.28
C PHE A 17 5.98 -3.07 4.29
N TYR A 18 5.59 -4.30 4.00
CA TYR A 18 4.42 -4.61 3.18
C TYR A 18 3.15 -4.39 4.00
N VAL A 19 2.20 -3.63 3.45
CA VAL A 19 0.91 -3.35 4.09
C VAL A 19 -0.20 -3.83 3.16
N PRO A 20 -0.81 -5.00 3.43
CA PRO A 20 -1.93 -5.50 2.63
C PRO A 20 -3.20 -4.66 2.82
N GLU A 21 -4.14 -4.79 1.89
CA GLU A 21 -5.41 -4.06 1.93
C GLU A 21 -6.26 -4.43 3.15
N SER A 22 -6.15 -5.66 3.66
CA SER A 22 -6.77 -6.09 4.92
C SER A 22 -6.37 -5.23 6.11
N ASP A 23 -5.11 -4.78 6.16
CA ASP A 23 -4.61 -3.96 7.26
C ASP A 23 -5.14 -2.53 7.13
N ILE A 24 -5.34 -2.04 5.90
CA ILE A 24 -5.99 -0.76 5.65
C ILE A 24 -7.44 -0.80 6.13
N GLU A 25 -8.19 -1.86 5.79
CA GLU A 25 -9.56 -2.08 6.28
C GLU A 25 -9.60 -2.16 7.81
N GLN A 26 -8.71 -2.96 8.42
CA GLN A 26 -8.68 -3.12 9.87
C GLN A 26 -8.39 -1.79 10.60
N LEU A 27 -7.47 -0.98 10.08
CA LEU A 27 -7.04 0.26 10.72
C LEU A 27 -7.99 1.43 10.46
N PHE A 28 -8.54 1.54 9.25
CA PHE A 28 -9.31 2.72 8.83
C PHE A 28 -10.78 2.41 8.55
N GLY A 29 -11.15 1.17 8.22
CA GLY A 29 -12.48 0.80 7.74
C GLY A 29 -13.62 1.07 8.73
N SER A 30 -13.34 1.13 10.03
CA SER A 30 -14.36 1.45 11.05
C SER A 30 -14.84 2.90 10.98
N ALA A 31 -13.94 3.86 10.77
CA ALA A 31 -14.24 5.29 10.81
C ALA A 31 -14.16 6.00 9.45
N CYS A 32 -13.52 5.37 8.46
CA CYS A 32 -13.21 5.96 7.18
C CYS A 32 -13.70 5.10 6.02
N ASN A 33 -14.07 5.77 4.93
CA ASN A 33 -14.06 5.17 3.61
C ASN A 33 -12.64 5.25 3.06
N TYR A 34 -12.21 4.24 2.30
CA TYR A 34 -11.00 4.33 1.50
C TYR A 34 -11.27 3.93 0.06
N LYS A 35 -10.53 4.54 -0.87
CA LYS A 35 -10.63 4.30 -2.29
C LYS A 35 -9.24 4.29 -2.90
N LEU A 36 -8.88 3.23 -3.62
CA LEU A 36 -7.67 3.23 -4.43
C LEU A 36 -7.80 4.28 -5.54
N LEU A 37 -6.92 5.27 -5.54
CA LEU A 37 -6.86 6.29 -6.58
C LEU A 37 -5.91 5.89 -7.70
N LYS A 38 -4.73 5.37 -7.34
CA LYS A 38 -3.68 5.02 -8.29
C LYS A 38 -2.91 3.79 -7.81
N LYS A 39 -2.48 2.98 -8.77
CA LYS A 39 -1.43 1.97 -8.62
C LYS A 39 -0.36 2.31 -9.65
N ILE A 40 0.83 2.66 -9.18
CA ILE A 40 1.93 3.18 -10.01
C ILE A 40 3.05 2.16 -9.96
N ASP A 41 3.58 1.78 -11.13
CA ASP A 41 4.82 1.01 -11.18
C ASP A 41 5.98 1.89 -10.71
N ALA A 42 6.53 1.52 -9.56
CA ALA A 42 7.59 2.26 -8.88
C ALA A 42 8.90 1.44 -8.85
N ILE A 43 8.99 0.36 -9.62
CA ILE A 43 10.20 -0.46 -9.65
C ILE A 43 11.35 0.28 -10.35
N THR A 44 12.48 0.38 -9.65
CA THR A 44 13.74 0.87 -10.21
C THR A 44 14.83 -0.19 -10.05
N GLU A 45 16.03 0.08 -10.59
CA GLU A 45 17.19 -0.79 -10.35
C GLU A 45 17.48 -1.01 -8.86
N ARG A 46 17.16 -0.03 -8.00
CA ARG A 46 17.32 -0.16 -6.55
C ARG A 46 16.44 -1.29 -5.99
N GLN A 47 15.16 -1.32 -6.33
CA GLN A 47 14.23 -2.35 -5.88
C GLN A 47 14.55 -3.71 -6.49
N ARG A 48 15.02 -3.75 -7.75
CA ARG A 48 15.51 -5.00 -8.36
C ARG A 48 16.68 -5.60 -7.58
N LYS A 49 17.57 -4.78 -7.00
CA LYS A 49 18.65 -5.26 -6.12
C LYS A 49 18.15 -5.85 -4.79
N TRP A 50 16.91 -5.61 -4.40
CA TRP A 50 16.26 -6.29 -3.28
C TRP A 50 15.72 -7.68 -3.66
N GLY A 51 15.88 -8.10 -4.91
CA GLY A 51 15.35 -9.36 -5.43
C GLY A 51 13.92 -9.27 -5.96
N LEU A 52 13.34 -8.07 -6.02
CA LEU A 52 11.98 -7.84 -6.48
C LEU A 52 11.90 -7.80 -8.01
N ASP A 53 10.89 -8.46 -8.56
CA ASP A 53 10.51 -8.40 -9.97
C ASP A 53 9.36 -7.41 -10.25
N TYR A 54 8.59 -7.07 -9.22
CA TYR A 54 7.60 -5.98 -9.21
C TYR A 54 7.67 -5.12 -7.93
N PHE A 55 7.28 -3.85 -8.04
CA PHE A 55 7.16 -2.95 -6.90
C PHE A 55 6.20 -1.80 -7.24
N TYR A 56 5.03 -1.76 -6.61
CA TYR A 56 4.02 -0.74 -6.88
C TYR A 56 3.79 0.19 -5.70
N GLU A 57 3.64 1.48 -5.98
CA GLU A 57 3.02 2.43 -5.05
C GLU A 57 1.50 2.43 -5.25
N LYS A 58 0.75 2.09 -4.21
CA LYS A 58 -0.71 2.25 -4.18
C LYS A 58 -1.05 3.50 -3.38
N ILE A 59 -1.79 4.42 -4.00
CA ILE A 59 -2.27 5.65 -3.37
C ILE A 59 -3.76 5.49 -3.08
N TYR A 60 -4.12 5.55 -1.79
CA TYR A 60 -5.51 5.51 -1.36
C TYR A 60 -5.96 6.88 -0.86
N LEU A 61 -7.13 7.31 -1.32
CA LEU A 61 -7.88 8.37 -0.68
C LEU A 61 -8.57 7.78 0.55
N VAL A 62 -8.46 8.45 1.69
CA VAL A 62 -9.14 8.07 2.93
C VAL A 62 -9.96 9.29 3.35
N THR A 63 -11.26 9.10 3.55
CA THR A 63 -12.19 10.15 3.99
C THR A 63 -13.00 9.65 5.17
N PRO A 64 -13.43 10.53 6.10
CA PRO A 64 -14.34 10.14 7.16
C PRO A 64 -15.63 9.53 6.59
N LYS A 65 -16.20 8.54 7.27
CA LYS A 65 -17.58 8.13 7.03
C LYS A 65 -18.51 9.22 7.52
N SER A 66 -19.57 9.50 6.77
CA SER A 66 -20.64 10.36 7.26
C SER A 66 -21.35 9.61 8.39
N HIS A 67 -21.41 10.22 9.58
CA HIS A 67 -22.36 9.81 10.59
C HIS A 67 -23.75 10.30 10.12
N SER A 68 -24.59 9.36 9.72
CA SER A 68 -26.04 9.58 9.55
C SER A 68 -26.73 9.59 10.90
#